data_AF-A0A3C1S157-F1
#
_entry.id   AF-A0A3C1S157-F1
#
_cell.length_a   1.000
_cell.length_b   1.000
_cell.length_c   1.000
_cell.angle_alpha   90.00
_cell.angle_beta   90.00
_cell.angle_gamma   90.00
#
_symmetry.space_group_name_H-M   'P 1'
#
loop_
_entity.id
_entity.type
_entity.pdbx_description
1 polymer ?
#
loop_
_entity_poly.entity_id
_entity_poly.type
_entity_poly.pdbx_seq_one_letter_code
_entity_poly.pdbx_strand_id
1 'polypeptide(L)' 'MKKAYFNWSSGKDFALALYKVLKEKKIKVDKLVTNMNRDYKRVSMHG' A
#
# COMPACT_ATOMS: atom_id res chain seq x y z
N MET A 1 -4.24 13.52 -13.85
CA MET A 1 -3.57 12.56 -12.93
C MET A 1 -4.60 11.56 -12.42
N LYS A 2 -4.35 10.25 -12.56
CA LYS A 2 -5.28 9.21 -12.08
C LYS A 2 -5.16 9.09 -10.56
N LYS A 3 -6.28 9.12 -9.84
CA LYS A 3 -6.30 8.87 -8.39
C LYS A 3 -6.27 7.37 -8.13
N ALA A 4 -5.57 6.95 -7.09
CA ALA A 4 -5.53 5.56 -6.66
C ALA A 4 -5.47 5.43 -5.14
N TYR A 5 -5.96 4.30 -4.66
CA TYR A 5 -5.67 3.80 -3.32
C TYR A 5 -4.52 2.81 -3.40
N PHE A 6 -3.66 2.82 -2.40
CA PHE A 6 -2.43 2.04 -2.40
C PHE A 6 -2.40 1.08 -1.22
N ASN A 7 -2.16 -0.20 -1.49
CA ASN A 7 -2.16 -1.24 -0.46
C ASN A 7 -0.99 -1.04 0.50
N TRP A 8 -1.24 -0.98 1.81
CA TRP A 8 -0.25 -0.82 2.88
C TRP A 8 -0.09 -2.10 3.69
N SER A 9 1.17 -2.54 3.82
CA SER A 9 1.54 -3.71 4.62
C SER A 9 2.66 -3.43 5.61
N SER A 10 3.09 -2.17 5.82
CA SER A 10 4.27 -1.81 6.63
C SER A 10 5.62 -2.47 6.24
N GLY A 11 5.68 -3.33 5.22
CA GLY A 11 6.90 -4.01 4.79
C GLY A 11 7.85 -3.14 3.96
N LYS A 12 9.11 -3.59 3.83
CA LYS A 12 10.15 -2.91 3.03
C LYS A 12 9.76 -2.77 1.55
N ASP A 13 9.10 -3.80 1.00
CA ASP A 13 8.71 -3.84 -0.41
C ASP A 13 7.57 -2.86 -0.70
N PHE A 14 6.64 -2.73 0.25
CA PHE A 14 5.63 -1.65 0.22
C PHE A 14 6.30 -0.27 0.19
N ALA A 15 7.27 -0.02 1.07
CA ALA A 15 7.92 1.28 1.18
C ALA A 15 8.67 1.63 -0.13
N LEU A 16 9.36 0.66 -0.72
CA LEU A 16 10.05 0.83 -2.00
C LEU A 16 9.06 1.08 -3.15
N ALA A 17 7.95 0.35 -3.20
CA ALA A 17 6.93 0.54 -4.23
C ALA A 17 6.26 1.91 -4.11
N LEU A 18 5.91 2.35 -2.89
CA LEU A 18 5.34 3.67 -2.64
C LEU A 18 6.32 4.76 -3.07
N TYR A 19 7.60 4.64 -2.71
CA TYR A 19 8.64 5.59 -3.11
C TYR A 19 8.72 5.75 -4.64
N LYS A 20 8.71 4.65 -5.40
CA LYS A 20 8.73 4.67 -6.86
C LYS A 20 7.49 5.37 -7.44
N VAL A 21 6.29 5.02 -6.97
CA VAL A 21 5.04 5.61 -7.45
C VAL A 21 4.98 7.11 -7.18
N LEU A 22 5.40 7.56 -6.00
CA LEU A 22 5.45 8.98 -5.65
C LEU A 22 6.46 9.75 -6.51
N LYS A 23 7.61 9.14 -6.83
CA LYS A 23 8.65 9.74 -7.68
C LYS A 23 8.18 9.90 -9.13
N GLU A 24 7.46 8.92 -9.67
CA GLU A 24 6.99 8.95 -11.07
C GLU A 24 5.88 9.98 -11.32
N LYS A 25 5.13 10.41 -10.30
CA LYS A 25 4.03 11.39 -10.40
C LYS A 25 2.93 11.07 -11.43
N LYS A 26 2.88 9.85 -11.96
CA LYS A 26 1.85 9.38 -12.92
C LYS A 26 0.50 9.16 -12.25
N ILE A 27 0.53 8.76 -10.98
CA ILE A 27 -0.64 8.41 -10.17
C ILE A 27 -0.62 9.26 -8.90
N LYS A 28 -1.78 9.81 -8.52
CA LYS A 28 -1.97 10.44 -7.22
C LYS A 28 -2.45 9.39 -6.22
N VAL A 29 -1.58 8.98 -5.30
CA VAL A 29 -1.97 8.15 -4.16
C VAL A 29 -2.75 9.02 -3.19
N ASP A 30 -4.05 8.76 -3.05
CA ASP A 30 -4.96 9.58 -2.23
C ASP A 30 -5.09 8.99 -0.82
N LYS A 31 -5.05 7.65 -0.70
CA LYS A 31 -5.17 6.93 0.56
C LYS A 31 -4.32 5.65 0.55
N LEU A 32 -3.87 5.25 1.74
CA LEU A 32 -3.32 3.93 1.99
C LEU A 32 -4.41 3.01 2.53
N VAL A 33 -4.46 1.77 2.07
CA VAL A 33 -5.50 0.79 2.45
C VAL A 33 -4.84 -0.48 2.92
N THR A 34 -5.26 -1.01 4.05
CA THR A 34 -4.83 -2.32 4.54
C THR A 34 -6.04 -3.17 4.91
N ASN A 35 -5.87 -4.48 4.90
CA ASN A 35 -6.86 -5.44 5.35
C ASN A 35 -6.27 -6.27 6.49
N MET A 36 -7.09 -6.54 7.51
CA MET A 36 -6.71 -7.42 8.61
C MET A 36 -7.46 -8.74 8.45
N ASN A 37 -6.73 -9.85 8.53
CA ASN A 37 -7.34 -11.15 8.65
C ASN A 37 -7.99 -11.25 10.05
N ARG A 38 -9.28 -11.60 10.09
CA ARG A 38 -10.07 -11.68 11.32
C ARG A 38 -9.58 -12.77 12.26
N ASP A 39 -9.21 -13.92 11.72
CA ASP A 39 -8.87 -15.12 12.47
C ASP A 39 -7.47 -15.00 13.09
N TYR A 40 -6.51 -14.48 12.30
CA TYR A 40 -5.12 -14.35 12.73
C TYR A 40 -4.78 -12.98 13.32
N LYS A 41 -5.69 -11.99 13.25
CA LYS A 41 -5.50 -10.60 13.70
C LYS A 41 -4.22 -9.93 13.15
N ARG A 42 -3.88 -10.26 11.91
CA ARG A 42 -2.67 -9.76 11.21
C ARG A 42 -3.04 -9.19 9.86
N VAL A 43 -2.16 -8.36 9.30
CA VAL A 43 -2.34 -7.80 7.95
C VAL A 43 -2.37 -8.93 6.93
N SER A 44 -3.40 -9.01 6.08
CA SER A 44 -3.61 -10.19 5.19
C SER A 44 -2.54 -10.34 4.10
N MET A 45 -1.79 -9.29 3.80
CA MET A 45 -0.63 -9.35 2.89
C MET A 45 0.58 -10.03 3.51
N HIS A 46 0.61 -10.19 4.84
CA HIS A 46 1.59 -10.98 5.55
C HIS A 46 0.90 -12.27 6.00
N GLY A 47 1.38 -13.41 5.51
CA GLY A 47 0.89 -14.73 5.91
C GLY A 47 0.90 -14.94 7.43
#